data_AF-A0A6V7IV18-F1
#
_entry.id   AF-A0A6V7IV18-F1
#
_cell.length_a   1.000
_cell.length_b   1.000
_cell.length_c   1.000
_cell.angle_alpha   90.00
_cell.angle_beta   90.00
_cell.angle_gamma   90.00
#
_symmetry.space_group_name_H-M   'P 1'
#
loop_
_entity.id
_entity.type
_entity.pdbx_description
1 polymer ?
#
loop_
_entity_poly.entity_id
_entity_poly.type
_entity_poly.pdbx_seq_one_letter_code
_entity_poly.pdbx_strand_id
1 'polypeptide(L)' 'GNSSCLFNKPSQKNPLPRYLPGKYFDATEQCKILEGTKPCVIDETICQRLKCVFAKDDNYCKEMNNAAAEGTNCGP' A
#
# COMPACT_ATOMS: atom_id res chain seq x y z
N GLY A 1 -15.41 18.60 -20.23
CA GLY A 1 -14.13 19.08 -19.67
C GLY A 1 -13.15 19.26 -20.80
N ASN A 2 -12.36 20.33 -20.81
CA ASN A 2 -11.35 20.60 -21.83
C ASN A 2 -9.96 20.15 -21.31
N SER A 3 -9.29 19.26 -22.03
CA SER A 3 -7.98 18.70 -21.64
C SER A 3 -6.79 19.41 -22.30
N SER A 4 -7.01 20.55 -22.98
CA SER A 4 -5.98 21.25 -23.73
C SER A 4 -4.78 21.71 -22.88
N CYS A 5 -4.95 21.86 -21.57
CA CYS A 5 -3.88 22.21 -20.64
C CYS A 5 -2.88 21.09 -20.32
N LEU A 6 -3.12 19.85 -20.79
CA LEU A 6 -2.24 18.70 -20.54
C LEU A 6 -1.34 18.35 -21.74
N PHE A 7 -1.40 19.11 -22.84
CA PHE A 7 -0.68 18.79 -24.07
C PHE A 7 0.77 19.29 -24.09
N ASN A 8 1.12 20.28 -23.26
CA ASN A 8 2.50 20.73 -23.17
C ASN A 8 3.30 19.79 -22.25
N LYS A 9 4.54 19.47 -22.67
CA LYS A 9 5.46 18.69 -21.84
C LYS A 9 5.92 19.52 -20.63
N PRO A 10 5.95 18.97 -19.41
CA PRO A 10 6.48 19.69 -18.25
C PRO A 10 7.97 19.99 -18.42
N SER A 11 8.39 21.15 -17.89
CA SER A 11 9.78 21.63 -17.93
C SER A 11 10.70 20.89 -16.94
N GLN A 12 10.14 20.32 -15.86
CA GLN A 12 10.87 19.45 -14.93
C GLN A 12 11.31 18.15 -15.63
N LYS A 13 12.62 17.89 -15.60
CA LYS A 13 13.26 16.77 -16.32
C LYS A 13 13.49 15.52 -15.49
N ASN A 14 13.31 15.58 -14.18
CA ASN A 14 13.65 14.45 -13.31
C ASN A 14 12.43 13.52 -13.20
N PRO A 15 12.44 12.35 -13.87
CA PRO A 15 11.40 11.38 -13.67
C PRO A 15 11.45 10.89 -12.22
N LEU A 16 10.28 10.68 -11.63
CA LEU A 16 10.23 9.95 -10.36
C LEU A 16 10.67 8.50 -10.61
N PRO A 17 11.40 7.91 -9.65
CA PRO A 17 11.74 6.50 -9.72
C PRO A 17 10.48 5.64 -9.83
N ARG A 18 10.47 4.70 -10.77
CA ARG A 18 9.34 3.80 -11.01
C ARG A 18 9.58 2.48 -10.29
N TYR A 19 9.30 2.46 -8.99
CA TYR A 19 9.26 1.22 -8.22
C TYR A 19 7.85 0.95 -7.73
N LEU A 20 7.57 -0.34 -7.52
CA LEU A 20 6.30 -0.78 -6.96
C LEU A 20 6.21 -0.28 -5.51
N PRO A 21 5.08 0.33 -5.08
CA PRO A 21 5.00 0.93 -3.74
C PRO A 21 5.25 -0.08 -2.61
N GLY A 22 4.90 -1.36 -2.79
CA GLY A 22 5.16 -2.44 -1.85
C GLY A 22 6.65 -2.81 -1.68
N LYS A 23 7.54 -2.28 -2.54
CA LYS A 23 9.00 -2.34 -2.35
C LYS A 23 9.54 -1.23 -1.45
N TYR A 24 8.76 -0.17 -1.24
CA TYR A 24 9.07 0.91 -0.31
C TYR A 24 8.33 0.76 1.02
N PHE A 25 7.13 0.18 0.98
CA PHE A 25 6.28 -0.04 2.13
C PHE A 25 5.84 -1.50 2.13
N ASP A 26 6.51 -2.34 2.90
CA ASP A 26 6.06 -3.70 3.17
C ASP A 26 4.71 -3.71 3.91
N ALA A 27 4.15 -4.90 4.13
CA ALA A 27 2.86 -5.03 4.81
C ALA A 27 2.86 -4.41 6.22
N THR A 28 4.00 -4.48 6.92
CA THR A 28 4.15 -3.91 8.26
C THR A 28 4.11 -2.39 8.22
N GLU A 29 4.82 -1.78 7.28
CA GLU A 29 4.83 -0.34 7.09
C GLU A 29 3.45 0.17 6.65
N GLN A 30 2.75 -0.57 5.79
CA GLN A 30 1.38 -0.26 5.41
C GLN A 30 0.42 -0.28 6.62
N CYS A 31 0.47 -1.32 7.47
CA CYS A 31 -0.37 -1.37 8.67
C CYS A 31 -0.01 -0.30 9.70
N LYS A 32 1.27 0.07 9.83
CA LYS A 32 1.69 1.19 10.67
C LYS A 32 1.10 2.51 10.19
N ILE A 33 1.07 2.76 8.88
CA ILE A 33 0.50 3.98 8.31
C ILE A 33 -1.03 4.03 8.47
N LEU A 34 -1.71 2.89 8.23
CA LEU A 34 -3.18 2.85 8.18
C LEU A 34 -3.83 2.72 9.56
N GLU A 35 -3.25 1.92 10.46
CA GLU A 35 -3.85 1.56 11.74
C GLU A 35 -2.89 1.77 12.92
N GLY A 36 -1.61 2.08 12.68
CA GLY A 36 -0.61 2.21 13.73
C GLY A 36 -0.12 0.87 14.29
N THR A 37 -0.44 -0.24 13.60
CA THR A 37 -0.23 -1.61 14.10
C THR A 37 0.55 -2.46 13.10
N LYS A 38 0.57 -3.78 13.32
CA LYS A 38 1.25 -4.78 12.48
C LYS A 38 0.23 -5.59 11.66
N PRO A 39 0.69 -6.31 10.62
CA PRO A 39 -0.16 -7.24 9.88
C PRO A 39 -0.60 -8.38 10.79
N CYS A 40 -1.81 -8.87 10.58
CA CYS A 40 -2.30 -10.04 11.31
C CYS A 40 -1.65 -11.33 10.85
N VAL A 41 -1.60 -11.53 9.53
CA VAL A 41 -1.02 -12.70 8.86
C VAL A 41 -0.37 -12.19 7.57
N ILE A 42 0.78 -12.77 7.22
CA ILE A 42 1.45 -12.53 5.93
C ILE A 42 1.45 -13.86 5.18
N ASP A 43 0.41 -14.07 4.37
CA ASP A 43 0.20 -15.22 3.49
C ASP A 43 -0.30 -14.76 2.11
N GLU A 44 -0.58 -15.69 1.20
CA GLU A 44 -1.00 -15.37 -0.17
C GLU A 44 -2.24 -14.47 -0.24
N THR A 45 -3.08 -14.49 0.80
CA THR A 45 -4.31 -13.68 0.85
C THR A 45 -4.04 -12.20 1.08
N ILE A 46 -2.86 -11.82 1.59
CA ILE A 46 -2.51 -10.42 1.87
C ILE A 46 -2.44 -9.58 0.59
N CYS A 47 -2.07 -10.19 -0.54
CA CYS A 47 -2.06 -9.57 -1.85
C CYS A 47 -3.48 -9.23 -2.34
N GLN A 48 -4.52 -9.87 -1.79
CA GLN A 48 -5.92 -9.58 -2.12
C GLN A 48 -6.54 -8.60 -1.12
N ARG A 49 -6.27 -8.79 0.17
CA ARG A 49 -6.82 -7.96 1.25
C ARG A 49 -5.82 -7.80 2.38
N LEU A 50 -5.43 -6.55 2.66
CA LEU A 50 -4.56 -6.25 3.78
C LEU A 50 -5.34 -6.36 5.09
N LYS A 51 -4.84 -7.15 6.05
CA LYS A 51 -5.42 -7.27 7.39
C LYS A 51 -4.42 -6.81 8.45
N CYS A 52 -4.81 -5.82 9.23
CA CYS A 52 -4.00 -5.27 10.31
C CYS A 52 -4.62 -5.60 11.66
N VAL A 53 -3.78 -5.74 12.68
CA VAL A 53 -4.24 -5.82 14.07
C VAL A 53 -5.00 -4.53 14.39
N PHE A 54 -6.17 -4.63 15.01
CA PHE A 54 -6.99 -3.46 15.30
C PHE A 54 -6.44 -2.72 16.52
N ALA A 55 -6.13 -1.43 16.38
CA ALA A 55 -5.46 -0.68 17.44
C ALA A 55 -6.24 -0.58 18.77
N LYS A 56 -7.55 -0.81 18.73
CA LYS A 56 -8.41 -0.78 19.93
C LYS A 56 -8.60 -2.16 20.58
N ASP A 57 -8.25 -3.24 19.89
CA ASP A 57 -8.35 -4.61 20.37
C ASP A 57 -7.34 -5.49 19.61
N ASP A 58 -6.22 -5.81 20.27
CA ASP A 58 -5.12 -6.58 19.68
C ASP A 58 -5.52 -8.02 19.30
N ASN A 59 -6.68 -8.51 19.74
CA ASN A 59 -7.22 -9.81 19.36
C ASN A 59 -8.08 -9.76 18.08
N TYR A 60 -8.36 -8.58 17.55
CA TYR A 60 -9.19 -8.41 16.36
C TYR A 60 -8.36 -8.02 15.13
N CYS A 61 -8.61 -8.71 14.03
CA CYS A 61 -8.00 -8.42 12.74
C CYS A 61 -8.97 -7.63 11.87
N LYS A 62 -8.66 -6.36 11.66
CA LYS A 62 -9.44 -5.48 10.81
C LYS A 62 -8.96 -5.59 9.37
N GLU A 63 -9.88 -5.89 8.47
CA GLU A 63 -9.64 -5.80 7.03
C GLU A 63 -9.58 -4.33 6.61
N MET A 64 -8.51 -3.95 5.92
CA MET A 64 -8.37 -2.61 5.37
C MET A 64 -9.22 -2.49 4.10
N ASN A 65 -9.66 -1.28 3.78
CA ASN A 65 -10.47 -1.03 2.57
C ASN A 65 -9.71 -1.25 1.25
N ASN A 66 -8.40 -1.51 1.31
CA ASN A 66 -7.51 -1.68 0.16
C ASN A 66 -6.75 -3.00 0.25
N ALA A 67 -6.36 -3.54 -0.90
CA ALA A 67 -5.37 -4.59 -0.98
C ALA A 67 -3.99 -4.09 -0.50
N ALA A 68 -3.07 -5.01 -0.23
CA ALA A 68 -1.67 -4.63 -0.05
C ALA A 68 -1.15 -3.95 -1.33
N ALA A 69 -0.24 -2.99 -1.16
CA ALA A 69 0.36 -2.29 -2.29
C ALA A 69 1.03 -3.26 -3.27
N GLU A 70 0.98 -2.96 -4.57
CA GLU A 70 1.67 -3.79 -5.57
C GLU A 70 3.15 -3.94 -5.22
N GLY A 71 3.69 -5.15 -5.38
CA GLY A 71 5.06 -5.49 -5.03
C GLY A 71 5.31 -5.82 -3.55
N THR A 72 4.26 -5.79 -2.70
CA THR A 72 4.31 -6.32 -1.33
C THR A 72 4.55 -7.82 -1.38
N ASN A 73 5.40 -8.34 -0.49
CA ASN A 73 5.63 -9.77 -0.39
C ASN A 73 4.38 -10.46 0.21
N CYS A 74 3.82 -11.45 -0.48
CA CYS A 74 2.63 -12.17 -0.04
C CYS A 74 2.87 -13.64 0.33
N GLY A 75 4.07 -13.96 0.83
CA GLY A 75 4.41 -15.31 1.27
C GLY A 75 5.48 -15.95 0.38
N PRO A 76 5.85 -17.21 0.64
CA PRO A 76 6.76 -17.97 -0.23
C PRO A 76 6.22 -18.14 -1.65
#